data_AF-G7WNH4-F1
#
_entry.id   AF-G7WNH4-F1
#
_cell.length_a   1.000
_cell.length_b   1.000
_cell.length_c   1.000
_cell.angle_alpha   90.00
_cell.angle_beta   90.00
_cell.angle_gamma   90.00
#
_symmetry.space_group_name_H-M   'P 1'
#
loop_
_entity.id
_entity.type
_entity.pdbx_description
1 polymer ?
#
loop_
_entity_poly.entity_id
_entity_poly.type
_entity_poly.pdbx_seq_one_letter_code
_entity_poly.pdbx_strand_id
1 'polypeptide(L)'
;MAVRLASTLIALVSIIAIFGSAQASDQPTIVNLMITAGVPPEATAEEKKAGEIGLVNLYTNISSRDLVATIFSTQDFIDTRGRIRLTRMGLESEFEFAMSGKHSDEKLSDLSYLEQSRLLETSKRYVESTVVCGTNVINARGFMPQSFDQNEDTYDALDLLEIEYSAGFQAGLLFEPGHENDVWPYPVEGHNFLAVPVSTLDLSGDRVVLHDGSFSDAGMDGDEWYAALVGKFDEIEGKDEPMVVSLTNTVSGSGEYLDALNRFMDYAISQNATFVTTIQLVEMARSGVQDASELPEAAAPEECPECGEGEDGINATITVIDDIEANATEAEGTWS
;
A
#
# COMPACT_ATOMS: atom_id res chain seq x y z
N MET A 1 42.19 35.06 50.70
CA MET A 1 41.99 35.66 49.35
C MET A 1 42.40 34.61 48.33
N ALA A 2 41.59 34.07 47.43
CA ALA A 2 40.21 34.33 47.04
C ALA A 2 39.60 32.99 46.57
N VAL A 3 38.29 32.86 46.75
CA VAL A 3 37.45 31.71 46.39
C VAL A 3 37.06 31.80 44.89
N ARG A 4 37.02 30.66 44.20
CA ARG A 4 36.25 30.37 42.97
C ARG A 4 35.90 28.88 43.07
N LEU A 5 34.73 28.36 43.43
CA LEU A 5 33.32 28.57 43.06
C LEU A 5 33.00 28.47 41.56
N ALA A 6 32.20 27.42 41.26
CA ALA A 6 31.18 27.31 40.21
C ALA A 6 31.65 27.10 38.75
N SER A 7 31.03 26.27 37.90
CA SER A 7 29.86 25.38 38.04
C SER A 7 29.79 24.43 36.84
N THR A 8 29.30 23.23 37.10
CA THR A 8 28.75 22.27 36.15
C THR A 8 27.54 22.89 35.41
N LEU A 9 27.48 22.78 34.08
CA LEU A 9 26.28 23.10 33.31
C LEU A 9 25.76 21.82 32.66
N ILE A 10 24.78 21.19 33.29
CA ILE A 10 23.92 20.19 32.66
C ILE A 10 22.82 20.99 31.96
N ALA A 11 22.82 20.97 30.63
CA ALA A 11 21.73 21.54 29.84
C ALA A 11 20.55 20.57 29.89
N LEU A 12 19.54 20.90 30.70
CA LEU A 12 18.23 20.27 30.67
C LEU A 12 17.49 20.84 29.45
N VAL A 13 17.30 20.03 28.41
CA VAL A 13 16.43 20.38 27.28
C VAL A 13 15.00 20.19 27.75
N SER A 14 14.30 21.28 28.02
CA SER A 14 12.85 21.26 28.27
C SER A 14 12.13 21.40 26.93
N ILE A 15 11.54 20.31 26.46
CA ILE A 15 10.57 20.32 25.36
C ILE A 15 9.32 21.02 25.93
N ILE A 16 9.07 22.26 25.50
CA ILE A 16 7.79 22.93 25.72
C ILE A 16 6.87 22.45 24.61
N ALA A 17 6.08 21.41 24.89
CA ALA A 17 4.93 21.07 24.07
C ALA A 17 3.92 22.21 24.20
N ILE A 18 3.77 23.00 23.14
CA ILE A 18 2.64 23.92 23.01
C ILE A 18 1.43 23.04 22.71
N PHE A 19 0.73 22.61 23.76
CA PHE A 19 -0.63 22.10 23.62
C PHE A 19 -1.52 23.27 23.20
N GLY A 20 -1.58 23.54 21.90
CA GLY A 20 -2.73 24.20 21.32
C GLY A 20 -3.92 23.29 21.60
N SER A 21 -4.89 23.78 22.36
CA SER A 21 -6.18 23.11 22.50
C SER A 21 -6.90 23.20 21.15
N ALA A 22 -6.51 22.35 20.20
CA ALA A 22 -7.37 21.98 19.10
C ALA A 22 -8.63 21.41 19.76
N GLN A 23 -9.80 21.92 19.38
CA GLN A 23 -11.03 21.21 19.69
C GLN A 23 -10.86 19.82 19.07
N ALA A 24 -10.75 18.79 19.92
CA ALA A 24 -10.74 17.42 19.46
C ALA A 24 -12.00 17.27 18.60
N SER A 25 -11.78 17.09 17.30
CA SER A 25 -12.81 16.55 16.44
C SER A 25 -13.22 15.21 17.05
N ASP A 26 -14.51 15.00 17.31
CA ASP A 26 -15.03 13.69 17.75
C ASP A 26 -14.87 12.62 16.63
N GLN A 27 -14.28 12.98 15.48
CA GLN A 27 -14.07 12.10 14.35
C GLN A 27 -12.82 11.24 14.55
N PRO A 28 -12.90 9.93 14.25
CA PRO A 28 -11.77 9.03 14.33
C PRO A 28 -10.66 9.44 13.34
N THR A 29 -9.41 9.23 13.72
CA THR A 29 -8.28 9.43 12.79
C THR A 29 -8.34 8.39 11.69
N ILE A 30 -8.31 8.82 10.43
CA ILE A 30 -8.36 7.94 9.26
C ILE A 30 -6.95 7.45 8.95
N VAL A 31 -6.78 6.14 8.79
CA VAL A 31 -5.52 5.50 8.42
C VAL A 31 -5.70 4.73 7.11
N ASN A 32 -4.85 4.99 6.14
CA ASN A 32 -4.77 4.25 4.89
C ASN A 32 -3.41 3.56 4.78
N LEU A 33 -3.43 2.24 4.61
CA LEU A 33 -2.23 1.44 4.40
C LEU A 33 -2.13 1.04 2.93
N MET A 34 -1.07 1.51 2.27
CA MET A 34 -0.73 1.18 0.89
C MET A 34 0.42 0.18 0.88
N ILE A 35 0.19 -1.02 0.39
CA ILE A 35 1.19 -2.10 0.36
C ILE A 35 1.64 -2.34 -1.07
N THR A 36 2.88 -2.03 -1.39
CA THR A 36 3.50 -2.46 -2.65
C THR A 36 3.94 -3.91 -2.52
N ALA A 37 3.31 -4.79 -3.30
CA ALA A 37 3.67 -6.18 -3.47
C ALA A 37 4.59 -6.33 -4.68
N GLY A 38 5.89 -6.39 -4.42
CA GLY A 38 6.92 -6.50 -5.44
C GLY A 38 7.96 -7.57 -5.14
N VAL A 39 8.86 -7.76 -6.09
CA VAL A 39 10.14 -8.45 -5.89
C VAL A 39 11.27 -7.58 -6.43
N PRO A 40 12.49 -7.70 -5.89
CA PRO A 40 13.65 -7.06 -6.49
C PRO A 40 13.84 -7.49 -7.95
N PRO A 41 14.44 -6.64 -8.80
CA PRO A 41 14.86 -7.03 -10.13
C PRO A 41 15.81 -8.22 -10.05
N GLU A 42 15.67 -9.17 -10.97
CA GLU A 42 16.49 -10.39 -11.01
C GLU A 42 16.45 -11.23 -9.71
N ALA A 43 15.40 -11.09 -8.89
CA ALA A 43 15.28 -11.77 -7.60
C ALA A 43 15.53 -13.29 -7.67
N THR A 44 16.28 -13.79 -6.69
CA THR A 44 16.50 -15.22 -6.48
C THR A 44 15.20 -15.93 -6.09
N ALA A 45 15.21 -17.27 -6.11
CA ALA A 45 14.08 -18.04 -5.64
C ALA A 45 13.78 -17.81 -4.14
N GLU A 46 14.83 -17.59 -3.32
CA GLU A 46 14.64 -17.25 -1.92
C GLU A 46 14.01 -15.86 -1.74
N GLU A 47 14.45 -14.85 -2.50
CA GLU A 47 13.92 -13.49 -2.42
C GLU A 47 12.46 -13.42 -2.87
N LYS A 48 12.10 -14.12 -3.97
CA LYS A 48 10.71 -14.25 -4.40
C LYS A 48 9.84 -14.87 -3.32
N LYS A 49 10.31 -15.98 -2.72
CA LYS A 49 9.61 -16.65 -1.62
C LYS A 49 9.49 -15.75 -0.38
N ALA A 50 10.52 -14.98 -0.05
CA ALA A 50 10.50 -14.05 1.06
C ALA A 50 9.47 -12.93 0.84
N GLY A 51 9.43 -12.34 -0.36
CA GLY A 51 8.42 -11.34 -0.73
C GLY A 51 7.00 -11.90 -0.69
N GLU A 52 6.78 -13.13 -1.16
CA GLU A 52 5.49 -13.82 -1.05
C GLU A 52 5.06 -14.03 0.41
N ILE A 53 5.97 -14.49 1.27
CA ILE A 53 5.71 -14.68 2.71
C ILE A 53 5.44 -13.34 3.38
N GLY A 54 6.18 -12.30 3.04
CA GLY A 54 6.01 -10.96 3.57
C GLY A 54 4.62 -10.40 3.30
N LEU A 55 4.12 -10.55 2.07
CA LEU A 55 2.74 -10.16 1.73
C LEU A 55 1.70 -10.95 2.55
N VAL A 56 1.89 -12.27 2.70
CA VAL A 56 0.99 -13.10 3.50
C VAL A 56 0.99 -12.68 4.97
N ASN A 57 2.15 -12.30 5.53
CA ASN A 57 2.25 -11.82 6.90
C ASN A 57 1.52 -10.48 7.10
N LEU A 58 1.71 -9.53 6.18
CA LEU A 58 1.00 -8.25 6.20
C LEU A 58 -0.51 -8.49 6.15
N TYR A 59 -0.98 -9.23 5.14
CA TYR A 59 -2.39 -9.57 4.99
C TYR A 59 -2.97 -10.22 6.24
N THR A 60 -2.30 -11.24 6.80
CA THR A 60 -2.79 -11.98 7.97
C THR A 60 -2.89 -11.06 9.19
N ASN A 61 -1.90 -10.20 9.42
CA ASN A 61 -1.92 -9.30 10.59
C ASN A 61 -2.98 -8.20 10.48
N ILE A 62 -3.19 -7.65 9.29
CA ILE A 62 -4.21 -6.62 9.05
C ILE A 62 -5.61 -7.24 9.13
N SER A 63 -5.86 -8.32 8.37
CA SER A 63 -7.19 -8.97 8.33
C SER A 63 -7.60 -9.63 9.64
N SER A 64 -6.67 -10.18 10.44
CA SER A 64 -6.99 -10.76 11.76
C SER A 64 -7.49 -9.73 12.79
N ARG A 65 -7.38 -8.44 12.47
CA ARG A 65 -7.88 -7.30 13.25
C ARG A 65 -9.12 -6.67 12.62
N ASP A 66 -9.71 -7.32 11.62
CA ASP A 66 -10.84 -6.80 10.82
C ASP A 66 -10.54 -5.43 10.18
N LEU A 67 -9.27 -5.20 9.81
CA LEU A 67 -8.82 -3.99 9.11
C LEU A 67 -8.71 -4.23 7.60
N VAL A 68 -8.66 -3.14 6.83
CA VAL A 68 -8.48 -3.15 5.37
C VAL A 68 -7.23 -2.39 4.95
N ALA A 69 -6.75 -2.69 3.73
CA ALA A 69 -5.61 -2.02 3.10
C ALA A 69 -5.73 -2.10 1.57
N THR A 70 -4.87 -1.38 0.86
CA THR A 70 -4.74 -1.46 -0.61
C THR A 70 -3.42 -2.13 -0.98
N ILE A 71 -3.46 -3.14 -1.84
CA ILE A 71 -2.29 -3.85 -2.36
C ILE A 71 -2.02 -3.40 -3.80
N PHE A 72 -0.90 -2.72 -4.00
CA PHE A 72 -0.36 -2.33 -5.31
C PHE A 72 0.62 -3.39 -5.79
N SER A 73 0.29 -4.15 -6.83
CA SER A 73 1.13 -5.28 -7.27
C SER A 73 1.91 -4.97 -8.54
N THR A 74 3.17 -5.38 -8.57
CA THR A 74 3.98 -5.39 -9.80
C THR A 74 3.69 -6.63 -10.63
N GLN A 75 3.90 -6.54 -11.95
CA GLN A 75 3.69 -7.68 -12.86
C GLN A 75 4.58 -8.88 -12.49
N ASP A 76 5.85 -8.63 -12.18
CA ASP A 76 6.81 -9.68 -11.87
C ASP A 76 6.49 -10.43 -10.57
N PHE A 77 5.90 -9.77 -9.57
CA PHE A 77 5.37 -10.40 -8.37
C PHE A 77 4.18 -11.29 -8.71
N ILE A 78 3.25 -10.81 -9.55
CA ILE A 78 2.10 -11.60 -10.02
C ILE A 78 2.55 -12.81 -10.88
N ASP A 79 3.69 -12.74 -11.57
CA ASP A 79 4.24 -13.90 -12.29
C ASP A 79 4.90 -14.97 -11.39
N THR A 80 4.86 -14.78 -10.07
CA THR A 80 5.25 -15.79 -9.08
C THR A 80 4.03 -16.52 -8.48
N ARG A 81 4.18 -17.22 -7.34
CA ARG A 81 3.01 -17.72 -6.60
C ARG A 81 2.23 -16.58 -5.93
N GLY A 82 2.73 -15.35 -5.99
CA GLY A 82 2.02 -14.12 -5.65
C GLY A 82 0.61 -14.06 -6.26
N ARG A 83 0.42 -14.48 -7.52
CA ARG A 83 -0.91 -14.56 -8.15
C ARG A 83 -1.91 -15.35 -7.32
N ILE A 84 -1.53 -16.56 -6.90
CA ILE A 84 -2.41 -17.44 -6.10
C ILE A 84 -2.72 -16.79 -4.74
N ARG A 85 -1.77 -16.06 -4.16
CA ARG A 85 -1.97 -15.34 -2.89
C ARG A 85 -2.96 -14.20 -3.07
N LEU A 86 -2.77 -13.35 -4.07
CA LEU A 86 -3.65 -12.23 -4.37
C LEU A 86 -5.06 -12.71 -4.71
N THR A 87 -5.20 -13.75 -5.53
CA THR A 87 -6.51 -14.35 -5.84
C THR A 87 -7.23 -14.84 -4.60
N ARG A 88 -6.51 -15.47 -3.67
CA ARG A 88 -7.12 -15.90 -2.41
C ARG A 88 -7.54 -14.72 -1.54
N MET A 89 -6.68 -13.70 -1.42
CA MET A 89 -6.98 -12.50 -0.63
C MET A 89 -8.20 -11.76 -1.17
N GLY A 90 -8.34 -11.67 -2.51
CA GLY A 90 -9.49 -11.04 -3.16
C GLY A 90 -10.81 -11.83 -3.05
N LEU A 91 -10.77 -13.08 -2.57
CA LEU A 91 -11.97 -13.86 -2.23
C LEU A 91 -12.33 -13.77 -0.74
N GLU A 92 -11.34 -13.51 0.11
CA GLU A 92 -11.45 -13.65 1.57
C GLU A 92 -11.49 -12.30 2.30
N SER A 93 -11.35 -11.17 1.61
CA SER A 93 -11.22 -9.86 2.24
C SER A 93 -11.80 -8.71 1.40
N GLU A 94 -11.97 -7.57 2.06
CA GLU A 94 -12.36 -6.29 1.45
C GLU A 94 -11.14 -5.43 1.07
N PHE A 95 -9.96 -6.05 0.93
CA PHE A 95 -8.77 -5.34 0.49
C PHE A 95 -8.95 -4.86 -0.95
N GLU A 96 -8.43 -3.69 -1.23
CA GLU A 96 -8.37 -3.19 -2.59
C GLU A 96 -7.11 -3.73 -3.30
N PHE A 97 -7.23 -4.04 -4.59
CA PHE A 97 -6.12 -4.46 -5.44
C PHE A 97 -5.91 -3.44 -6.56
N ALA A 98 -4.69 -2.94 -6.66
CA ALA A 98 -4.27 -1.86 -7.54
C ALA A 98 -2.94 -2.20 -8.25
N MET A 99 -2.56 -1.41 -9.25
CA MET A 99 -1.40 -1.69 -10.11
C MET A 99 -0.16 -0.86 -9.74
N SER A 100 1.03 -1.43 -9.97
CA SER A 100 2.31 -0.79 -9.61
C SER A 100 3.40 -0.94 -10.69
N GLY A 101 3.02 -0.98 -11.96
CA GLY A 101 3.98 -1.14 -13.06
C GLY A 101 4.49 -2.58 -13.18
N LYS A 102 5.76 -2.76 -13.59
CA LYS A 102 6.30 -4.09 -13.91
C LYS A 102 7.33 -4.59 -12.90
N HIS A 103 8.29 -3.75 -12.50
CA HIS A 103 9.42 -4.09 -11.63
C HIS A 103 9.56 -3.03 -10.54
N SER A 104 10.19 -3.36 -9.40
CA SER A 104 10.32 -2.46 -8.24
C SER A 104 11.34 -1.31 -8.39
N ASP A 105 12.20 -1.34 -9.40
CA ASP A 105 13.21 -0.30 -9.69
C ASP A 105 12.87 0.55 -10.92
N GLU A 106 11.69 0.34 -11.50
CA GLU A 106 11.27 0.96 -12.74
C GLU A 106 11.23 2.50 -12.64
N LYS A 107 11.69 3.18 -13.68
CA LYS A 107 11.58 4.63 -13.87
C LYS A 107 10.70 4.91 -15.08
N LEU A 108 9.42 5.16 -14.82
CA LEU A 108 8.46 5.49 -15.88
C LEU A 108 8.85 6.77 -16.61
N SER A 109 9.40 7.76 -15.89
CA SER A 109 9.76 9.06 -16.45
C SER A 109 10.87 8.98 -17.51
N ASP A 110 11.65 7.89 -17.52
CA ASP A 110 12.69 7.60 -18.52
C ASP A 110 12.13 6.95 -19.80
N LEU A 111 10.89 6.46 -19.78
CA LEU A 111 10.23 5.80 -20.90
C LEU A 111 9.41 6.79 -21.74
N SER A 112 9.27 6.51 -23.03
CA SER A 112 8.33 7.25 -23.87
C SER A 112 6.88 6.97 -23.49
N TYR A 113 5.95 7.91 -23.73
CA TYR A 113 4.51 7.69 -23.60
C TYR A 113 4.04 6.31 -24.07
N LEU A 114 4.40 5.89 -25.29
CA LEU A 114 3.94 4.61 -25.84
C LEU A 114 4.46 3.39 -25.06
N GLU A 115 5.66 3.48 -24.48
CA GLU A 115 6.22 2.44 -23.63
C GLU A 115 5.52 2.42 -22.28
N GLN A 116 5.30 3.59 -21.67
CA GLN A 116 4.54 3.73 -20.43
C GLN A 116 3.11 3.17 -20.58
N SER A 117 2.35 3.60 -21.60
CA SER A 117 0.97 3.16 -21.80
C SER A 117 0.86 1.64 -21.94
N ARG A 118 1.75 1.00 -22.72
CA ARG A 118 1.74 -0.46 -22.90
C ARG A 118 2.09 -1.21 -21.62
N LEU A 119 3.04 -0.67 -20.86
CA LEU A 119 3.46 -1.24 -19.59
C LEU A 119 2.32 -1.17 -18.58
N LEU A 120 1.69 -0.01 -18.45
CA LEU A 120 0.58 0.23 -17.53
C LEU A 120 -0.68 -0.55 -17.92
N GLU A 121 -1.02 -0.63 -19.22
CA GLU A 121 -2.10 -1.48 -19.72
C GLU A 121 -1.87 -2.96 -19.36
N THR A 122 -0.63 -3.42 -19.46
CA THR A 122 -0.27 -4.79 -19.07
C THR A 122 -0.32 -4.97 -17.56
N SER A 123 0.13 -3.99 -16.78
CA SER A 123 0.04 -4.00 -15.32
C SER A 123 -1.41 -4.09 -14.84
N LYS A 124 -2.32 -3.31 -15.41
CA LYS A 124 -3.77 -3.36 -15.15
C LYS A 124 -4.32 -4.77 -15.38
N ARG A 125 -4.10 -5.33 -16.57
CA ARG A 125 -4.55 -6.70 -16.91
C ARG A 125 -4.02 -7.77 -15.96
N TYR A 126 -2.78 -7.62 -15.50
CA TYR A 126 -2.17 -8.55 -14.56
C TYR A 126 -2.90 -8.56 -13.22
N VAL A 127 -3.16 -7.38 -12.65
CA VAL A 127 -3.90 -7.25 -11.38
C VAL A 127 -5.32 -7.80 -11.54
N GLU A 128 -6.04 -7.39 -12.59
CA GLU A 128 -7.43 -7.82 -12.84
C GLU A 128 -7.54 -9.32 -13.13
N SER A 129 -6.45 -9.97 -13.58
CA SER A 129 -6.40 -11.42 -13.77
C SER A 129 -6.30 -12.23 -12.46
N THR A 130 -6.10 -11.58 -11.30
CA THR A 130 -5.97 -12.25 -10.01
C THR A 130 -7.32 -12.66 -9.41
N VAL A 131 -8.21 -13.24 -10.21
CA VAL A 131 -9.58 -13.60 -9.83
C VAL A 131 -9.87 -15.09 -9.99
N VAL A 132 -10.96 -15.55 -9.36
CA VAL A 132 -11.63 -16.79 -9.74
C VAL A 132 -12.82 -16.43 -10.61
N CYS A 133 -12.78 -16.84 -11.88
CA CYS A 133 -13.82 -16.53 -12.86
C CYS A 133 -15.22 -16.86 -12.33
N GLY A 134 -16.16 -15.94 -12.46
CA GLY A 134 -17.53 -16.09 -11.98
C GLY A 134 -17.70 -16.05 -10.45
N THR A 135 -16.63 -15.77 -9.69
CA THR A 135 -16.71 -15.67 -8.22
C THR A 135 -16.45 -14.25 -7.73
N ASN A 136 -15.39 -13.62 -8.20
CA ASN A 136 -15.04 -12.24 -7.84
C ASN A 136 -14.58 -11.45 -9.06
N VAL A 137 -14.69 -10.13 -8.97
CA VAL A 137 -14.18 -9.18 -9.96
C VAL A 137 -13.19 -8.27 -9.25
N ILE A 138 -12.01 -8.10 -9.82
CA ILE A 138 -11.03 -7.10 -9.42
C ILE A 138 -10.98 -6.08 -10.55
N ASN A 139 -11.25 -4.82 -10.21
CA ASN A 139 -11.06 -3.68 -11.10
C ASN A 139 -9.92 -2.84 -10.54
N ALA A 140 -8.83 -2.73 -11.29
CA ALA A 140 -7.68 -1.94 -10.86
C ALA A 140 -7.99 -0.45 -11.09
N ARG A 141 -8.45 0.20 -10.02
CA ARG A 141 -8.82 1.63 -9.99
C ARG A 141 -7.68 2.55 -9.56
N GLY A 142 -6.62 1.98 -8.99
CA GLY A 142 -5.49 2.70 -8.43
C GLY A 142 -4.17 2.40 -9.11
N PHE A 143 -3.27 3.36 -9.08
CA PHE A 143 -1.88 3.19 -9.50
C PHE A 143 -0.90 3.75 -8.46
N MET A 144 0.19 3.01 -8.20
CA MET A 144 1.33 3.50 -7.42
C MET A 144 2.64 3.32 -8.20
N PRO A 145 3.29 4.41 -8.65
CA PRO A 145 4.57 4.33 -9.35
C PRO A 145 5.71 3.95 -8.40
N GLN A 146 6.69 3.22 -8.93
CA GLN A 146 7.89 2.89 -8.16
C GLN A 146 8.69 4.14 -7.84
N SER A 147 9.19 4.24 -6.60
CA SER A 147 9.94 5.40 -6.12
C SER A 147 9.23 6.75 -6.35
N PHE A 148 7.91 6.75 -6.50
CA PHE A 148 7.14 7.95 -6.87
C PHE A 148 7.52 8.55 -8.24
N ASP A 149 8.17 7.77 -9.11
CA ASP A 149 8.64 8.23 -10.43
C ASP A 149 7.52 8.16 -11.47
N GLN A 150 7.05 9.34 -11.90
CA GLN A 150 5.98 9.53 -12.86
C GLN A 150 6.13 10.90 -13.55
N ASN A 151 5.50 11.08 -14.70
CA ASN A 151 5.46 12.35 -15.43
C ASN A 151 4.12 12.54 -16.18
N GLU A 152 3.99 13.62 -16.95
CA GLU A 152 2.77 13.89 -17.73
C GLU A 152 2.37 12.73 -18.66
N ASP A 153 3.35 12.09 -19.31
CA ASP A 153 3.09 10.91 -20.16
C ASP A 153 2.48 9.75 -19.33
N THR A 154 2.85 9.64 -18.05
CA THR A 154 2.22 8.70 -17.12
C THR A 154 0.76 9.08 -16.90
N TYR A 155 0.47 10.36 -16.64
CA TYR A 155 -0.88 10.85 -16.34
C TYR A 155 -1.84 10.62 -17.52
N ASP A 156 -1.40 10.93 -18.75
CA ASP A 156 -2.15 10.64 -19.97
C ASP A 156 -2.45 9.15 -20.13
N ALA A 157 -1.50 8.29 -19.78
CA ALA A 157 -1.70 6.84 -19.82
C ALA A 157 -2.68 6.36 -18.74
N LEU A 158 -2.68 6.96 -17.55
CA LEU A 158 -3.65 6.65 -16.48
C LEU A 158 -5.08 7.04 -16.88
N ASP A 159 -5.25 8.20 -17.52
CA ASP A 159 -6.54 8.64 -18.04
C ASP A 159 -7.10 7.67 -19.10
N LEU A 160 -6.26 7.23 -20.03
CA LEU A 160 -6.64 6.26 -21.06
C LEU A 160 -7.11 4.92 -20.46
N LEU A 161 -6.55 4.54 -19.31
CA LEU A 161 -6.86 3.30 -18.60
C LEU A 161 -8.00 3.46 -17.59
N GLU A 162 -8.62 4.64 -17.51
CA GLU A 162 -9.69 4.96 -16.55
C GLU A 162 -9.25 4.68 -15.10
N ILE A 163 -8.00 4.98 -14.77
CA ILE A 163 -7.51 4.92 -13.39
C ILE A 163 -8.11 6.10 -12.62
N GLU A 164 -8.63 5.82 -11.43
CA GLU A 164 -9.36 6.80 -10.62
C GLU A 164 -8.45 7.59 -9.69
N TYR A 165 -7.29 7.04 -9.33
CA TYR A 165 -6.31 7.74 -8.49
C TYR A 165 -4.87 7.28 -8.72
N SER A 166 -3.92 8.19 -8.45
CA SER A 166 -2.49 7.92 -8.39
C SER A 166 -1.95 8.18 -6.98
N ALA A 167 -1.31 7.16 -6.40
CA ALA A 167 -0.59 7.23 -5.12
C ALA A 167 0.90 7.61 -5.29
N GLY A 168 1.24 8.29 -6.41
CA GLY A 168 2.60 8.74 -6.72
C GLY A 168 3.02 10.07 -6.09
N PHE A 169 2.24 10.61 -5.15
CA PHE A 169 2.46 11.93 -4.57
C PHE A 169 2.84 11.85 -3.08
N GLN A 170 3.44 12.91 -2.55
CA GLN A 170 3.88 13.00 -1.16
C GLN A 170 3.50 14.36 -0.58
N ALA A 171 2.79 14.36 0.56
CA ALA A 171 2.28 15.57 1.19
C ALA A 171 3.39 16.61 1.44
N GLY A 172 3.32 17.74 0.74
CA GLY A 172 4.28 18.84 0.86
C GLY A 172 5.72 18.54 0.40
N LEU A 173 5.96 17.44 -0.32
CA LEU A 173 7.25 17.10 -0.93
C LEU A 173 7.16 16.89 -2.45
N LEU A 174 6.13 16.18 -2.90
CA LEU A 174 5.89 15.87 -4.30
C LEU A 174 4.40 16.02 -4.59
N PHE A 175 4.03 17.12 -5.21
CA PHE A 175 2.65 17.55 -5.41
C PHE A 175 2.50 18.27 -6.75
N GLU A 176 1.26 18.40 -7.20
CA GLU A 176 0.95 19.25 -8.35
C GLU A 176 0.95 20.74 -7.96
N PRO A 177 1.31 21.66 -8.87
CA PRO A 177 1.31 23.09 -8.59
C PRO A 177 -0.03 23.57 -7.98
N GLY A 178 0.03 24.26 -6.83
CA GLY A 178 -1.17 24.72 -6.12
C GLY A 178 -1.70 23.78 -5.03
N HIS A 179 -1.11 22.58 -4.89
CA HIS A 179 -1.46 21.57 -3.88
C HIS A 179 -0.36 21.39 -2.81
N GLU A 180 0.44 22.43 -2.56
CA GLU A 180 1.61 22.38 -1.64
C GLU A 180 1.25 21.93 -0.21
N ASN A 181 0.02 22.20 0.22
CA ASN A 181 -0.45 21.95 1.58
C ASN A 181 -1.57 20.90 1.63
N ASP A 182 -1.90 20.27 0.50
CA ASP A 182 -2.98 19.30 0.46
C ASP A 182 -2.50 17.96 1.01
N VAL A 183 -3.29 17.44 1.95
CA VAL A 183 -3.04 16.17 2.66
C VAL A 183 -4.13 15.13 2.39
N TRP A 184 -5.27 15.58 1.86
CA TRP A 184 -6.33 14.72 1.34
C TRP A 184 -6.11 14.44 -0.15
N PRO A 185 -6.71 13.37 -0.70
CA PRO A 185 -6.78 13.22 -2.15
C PRO A 185 -7.35 14.47 -2.82
N TYR A 186 -6.71 14.90 -3.92
CA TYR A 186 -7.09 16.10 -4.66
C TYR A 186 -7.10 15.85 -6.16
N PRO A 187 -7.94 16.53 -6.94
CA PRO A 187 -7.97 16.37 -8.39
C PRO A 187 -6.68 16.89 -9.02
N VAL A 188 -6.12 16.14 -9.96
CA VAL A 188 -4.99 16.61 -10.78
C VAL A 188 -5.54 17.46 -11.94
N GLU A 189 -5.05 18.69 -12.08
CA GLU A 189 -5.53 19.60 -13.12
C GLU A 189 -5.28 18.99 -14.52
N GLY A 190 -6.34 18.92 -15.34
CA GLY A 190 -6.25 18.38 -16.70
C GLY A 190 -6.51 16.88 -16.82
N HIS A 191 -6.59 16.15 -15.70
CA HIS A 191 -6.72 14.69 -15.67
C HIS A 191 -7.97 14.22 -14.91
N ASN A 192 -8.37 12.96 -15.10
CA ASN A 192 -9.60 12.39 -14.54
C ASN A 192 -9.40 11.60 -13.24
N PHE A 193 -8.18 11.63 -12.70
CA PHE A 193 -7.82 10.92 -11.47
C PHE A 193 -7.53 11.90 -10.32
N LEU A 194 -7.59 11.39 -9.08
CA LEU A 194 -7.11 12.12 -7.90
C LEU A 194 -5.68 11.72 -7.56
N ALA A 195 -4.85 12.69 -7.21
CA ALA A 195 -3.60 12.44 -6.51
C ALA A 195 -3.91 12.02 -5.07
N VAL A 196 -3.28 10.96 -4.58
CA VAL A 196 -3.34 10.54 -3.17
C VAL A 196 -1.95 10.74 -2.57
N PRO A 197 -1.74 11.79 -1.76
CA PRO A 197 -0.44 12.07 -1.18
C PRO A 197 -0.14 11.11 -0.03
N VAL A 198 1.01 10.44 -0.07
CA VAL A 198 1.54 9.72 1.09
C VAL A 198 1.92 10.74 2.17
N SER A 199 1.58 10.44 3.42
CA SER A 199 1.86 11.34 4.54
C SER A 199 3.36 11.56 4.70
N THR A 200 3.71 12.74 5.19
CA THR A 200 5.08 13.09 5.55
C THR A 200 5.17 13.50 7.01
N LEU A 201 6.37 13.41 7.57
CA LEU A 201 6.69 13.83 8.92
C LEU A 201 8.00 14.63 8.93
N ASP A 202 8.12 15.57 9.86
CA ASP A 202 9.35 16.33 10.06
C ASP A 202 10.28 15.56 11.01
N LEU A 203 11.37 15.00 10.48
CA LEU A 203 12.43 14.34 11.24
C LEU A 203 13.67 15.23 11.28
N SER A 204 13.97 15.78 12.46
CA SER A 204 15.14 16.65 12.68
C SER A 204 15.25 17.86 11.75
N GLY A 205 14.12 18.35 11.24
CA GLY A 205 14.05 19.50 10.33
C GLY A 205 14.01 19.12 8.84
N ASP A 206 14.16 17.84 8.51
CA ASP A 206 13.96 17.31 7.17
C ASP A 206 12.58 16.64 7.08
N ARG A 207 11.81 16.99 6.06
CA ARG A 207 10.53 16.36 5.80
C ARG A 207 10.75 15.04 5.08
N VAL A 208 10.25 13.95 5.64
CA VAL A 208 10.43 12.58 5.15
C VAL A 208 9.07 11.96 4.89
N VAL A 209 8.95 11.22 3.78
CA VAL A 209 7.75 10.43 3.45
C VAL A 209 7.62 9.22 4.36
N LEU A 210 6.39 8.95 4.81
CA LEU A 210 6.06 7.81 5.66
C LEU A 210 6.00 6.52 4.82
N HIS A 211 7.18 6.09 4.37
CA HIS A 211 7.42 4.93 3.53
C HIS A 211 8.48 4.03 4.16
N ASP A 212 8.14 2.76 4.40
CA ASP A 212 9.04 1.82 5.11
C ASP A 212 10.39 1.64 4.42
N GLY A 213 10.42 1.56 3.08
CA GLY A 213 11.64 1.44 2.30
C GLY A 213 12.59 2.62 2.51
N SER A 214 12.06 3.84 2.57
CA SER A 214 12.87 5.05 2.81
C SER A 214 13.51 5.05 4.20
N PHE A 215 12.80 4.55 5.21
CA PHE A 215 13.30 4.42 6.59
C PHE A 215 14.37 3.32 6.69
N SER A 216 14.12 2.17 6.07
CA SER A 216 15.06 1.04 6.01
C SER A 216 16.36 1.43 5.31
N ASP A 217 16.26 2.11 4.17
CA ASP A 217 17.43 2.59 3.40
C ASP A 217 18.25 3.65 4.16
N ALA A 218 17.60 4.43 5.04
CA ALA A 218 18.27 5.36 5.95
C ALA A 218 18.94 4.66 7.15
N GLY A 219 18.79 3.35 7.28
CA GLY A 219 19.35 2.54 8.36
C GLY A 219 18.59 2.67 9.68
N MET A 220 17.33 3.10 9.64
CA MET A 220 16.48 3.18 10.84
C MET A 220 16.00 1.79 11.24
N ASP A 221 15.88 1.55 12.54
CA ASP A 221 15.38 0.28 13.07
C ASP A 221 13.85 0.25 13.25
N GLY A 222 13.32 -0.88 13.71
CA GLY A 222 11.88 -1.05 13.91
C GLY A 222 11.29 -0.15 15.00
N ASP A 223 12.05 0.21 16.03
CA ASP A 223 11.58 1.12 17.08
C ASP A 223 11.51 2.56 16.55
N GLU A 224 12.46 2.98 15.71
CA GLU A 224 12.41 4.26 15.00
C GLU A 224 11.25 4.31 14.01
N TRP A 225 10.97 3.23 13.27
CA TRP A 225 9.80 3.13 12.40
C TRP A 225 8.48 3.22 13.18
N TYR A 226 8.37 2.49 14.30
CA TYR A 226 7.21 2.59 15.18
C TYR A 226 7.00 4.01 15.73
N ALA A 227 8.09 4.66 16.17
CA ALA A 227 8.04 6.02 16.68
C ALA A 227 7.61 7.03 15.60
N ALA A 228 8.02 6.83 14.34
CA ALA A 228 7.57 7.66 13.22
C ALA A 228 6.06 7.49 12.95
N LEU A 229 5.56 6.25 12.94
CA LEU A 229 4.13 5.96 12.76
C LEU A 229 3.28 6.59 13.87
N VAL A 230 3.62 6.33 15.14
CA VAL A 230 2.90 6.92 16.29
C VAL A 230 3.04 8.43 16.29
N GLY A 231 4.24 8.95 16.03
CA GLY A 231 4.50 10.39 15.99
C GLY A 231 3.63 11.10 14.97
N LYS A 232 3.48 10.54 13.75
CA LYS A 232 2.60 11.10 12.74
C LYS A 232 1.13 10.99 13.14
N PHE A 233 0.69 9.86 13.69
CA PHE A 233 -0.67 9.67 14.17
C PHE A 233 -1.06 10.73 15.23
N ASP A 234 -0.21 10.89 16.25
CA ASP A 234 -0.43 11.86 17.33
C ASP A 234 -0.36 13.31 16.82
N GLU A 235 0.45 13.58 15.81
CA GLU A 235 0.54 14.90 15.19
C GLU A 235 -0.78 15.29 14.52
N ILE A 236 -1.46 14.36 13.86
CA ILE A 236 -2.68 14.63 13.10
C ILE A 236 -3.97 14.40 13.90
N GLU A 237 -3.88 13.85 15.10
CA GLU A 237 -5.04 13.60 15.94
C GLU A 237 -5.86 14.89 16.15
N GLY A 238 -7.15 14.81 15.84
CA GLY A 238 -8.07 15.96 15.91
C GLY A 238 -7.91 17.00 14.79
N LYS A 239 -7.05 16.76 13.80
CA LYS A 239 -6.96 17.54 12.55
C LYS A 239 -7.76 16.85 11.44
N ASP A 240 -8.13 17.64 10.45
CA ASP A 240 -8.76 17.15 9.22
C ASP A 240 -7.67 16.67 8.23
N GLU A 241 -7.02 15.56 8.58
CA GLU A 241 -5.89 14.99 7.83
C GLU A 241 -5.90 13.47 7.94
N PRO A 242 -5.82 12.72 6.82
CA PRO A 242 -5.64 11.28 6.85
C PRO A 242 -4.17 10.92 7.05
N MET A 243 -3.91 9.79 7.72
CA MET A 243 -2.59 9.17 7.76
C MET A 243 -2.47 8.15 6.62
N VAL A 244 -1.69 8.47 5.60
CA VAL A 244 -1.40 7.58 4.48
C VAL A 244 0.01 7.01 4.64
N VAL A 245 0.11 5.69 4.80
CA VAL A 245 1.36 4.96 5.03
C VAL A 245 1.69 4.10 3.81
N SER A 246 2.90 4.24 3.28
CA SER A 246 3.41 3.37 2.22
C SER A 246 4.29 2.26 2.81
N LEU A 247 3.98 1.02 2.44
CA LEU A 247 4.63 -0.19 2.94
C LEU A 247 5.07 -1.04 1.75
N THR A 248 6.12 -1.82 1.94
CA THR A 248 6.56 -2.85 0.98
C THR A 248 6.47 -4.22 1.64
N ASN A 249 6.11 -5.23 0.85
CA ASN A 249 6.06 -6.62 1.33
C ASN A 249 7.44 -7.14 1.78
N THR A 250 8.53 -6.56 1.27
CA THR A 250 9.90 -6.96 1.58
C THR A 250 10.46 -6.32 2.85
N VAL A 251 9.98 -5.14 3.26
CA VAL A 251 10.42 -4.46 4.49
C VAL A 251 9.44 -4.74 5.64
N SER A 252 8.23 -4.17 5.62
CA SER A 252 7.23 -4.39 6.68
C SER A 252 6.57 -5.77 6.68
N GLY A 253 6.92 -6.66 5.75
CA GLY A 253 6.43 -8.05 5.75
C GLY A 253 7.15 -9.01 6.71
N SER A 254 8.23 -8.59 7.37
CA SER A 254 8.95 -9.45 8.32
C SER A 254 9.76 -8.68 9.36
N GLY A 255 10.29 -9.41 10.35
CA GLY A 255 11.25 -8.87 11.32
C GLY A 255 10.71 -7.70 12.15
N GLU A 256 11.62 -6.81 12.55
CA GLU A 256 11.31 -5.68 13.44
C GLU A 256 10.35 -4.66 12.82
N TYR A 257 10.35 -4.50 11.49
CA TYR A 257 9.43 -3.60 10.80
C TYR A 257 7.99 -4.13 10.83
N LEU A 258 7.80 -5.45 10.71
CA LEU A 258 6.48 -6.07 10.91
C LEU A 258 6.02 -5.95 12.37
N ASP A 259 6.92 -6.17 13.33
CA ASP A 259 6.61 -6.03 14.75
C ASP A 259 6.22 -4.59 15.11
N ALA A 260 6.92 -3.61 14.55
CA ALA A 260 6.62 -2.19 14.65
C ALA A 260 5.24 -1.85 14.07
N LEU A 261 4.94 -2.32 12.86
CA LEU A 261 3.64 -2.11 12.24
C LEU A 261 2.50 -2.74 13.06
N ASN A 262 2.69 -3.95 13.58
CA ASN A 262 1.70 -4.61 14.44
C ASN A 262 1.42 -3.81 15.71
N ARG A 263 2.47 -3.31 16.37
CA ARG A 263 2.34 -2.44 17.55
C ARG A 263 1.63 -1.13 17.20
N PHE A 264 1.89 -0.57 16.02
CA PHE A 264 1.20 0.64 15.56
C PHE A 264 -0.27 0.38 15.28
N MET A 265 -0.64 -0.72 14.62
CA MET A 265 -2.05 -1.06 14.40
C MET A 265 -2.80 -1.23 15.72
N ASP A 266 -2.20 -1.95 16.69
CA ASP A 266 -2.79 -2.11 18.02
C ASP A 266 -2.95 -0.75 18.74
N TYR A 267 -1.97 0.16 18.58
CA TYR A 267 -2.04 1.52 19.08
C TYR A 267 -3.17 2.32 18.42
N ALA A 268 -3.22 2.38 17.09
CA ALA A 268 -4.23 3.12 16.34
C ALA A 268 -5.65 2.62 16.64
N ILE A 269 -5.86 1.30 16.74
CA ILE A 269 -7.13 0.71 17.18
C ILE A 269 -7.50 1.20 18.59
N SER A 270 -6.52 1.24 19.52
CA SER A 270 -6.77 1.73 20.88
C SER A 270 -7.15 3.21 20.94
N GLN A 271 -6.76 3.99 19.93
CA GLN A 271 -7.13 5.39 19.73
C GLN A 271 -8.37 5.56 18.84
N ASN A 272 -9.14 4.49 18.59
CA ASN A 272 -10.35 4.51 17.78
C ASN A 272 -10.11 4.99 16.33
N ALA A 273 -8.97 4.64 15.73
CA ALA A 273 -8.70 4.92 14.33
C ALA A 273 -9.59 4.12 13.38
N THR A 274 -9.91 4.70 12.22
CA THR A 274 -10.63 4.02 11.14
C THR A 274 -9.66 3.70 10.01
N PHE A 275 -9.54 2.42 9.68
CA PHE A 275 -8.72 1.97 8.55
C PHE A 275 -9.55 1.92 7.27
N VAL A 276 -9.02 2.48 6.18
CA VAL A 276 -9.69 2.56 4.88
C VAL A 276 -8.78 2.10 3.75
N THR A 277 -9.37 1.51 2.72
CA THR A 277 -8.72 1.35 1.42
C THR A 277 -8.48 2.71 0.77
N THR A 278 -7.56 2.77 -0.18
CA THR A 278 -7.22 4.02 -0.87
C THR A 278 -8.39 4.53 -1.70
N ILE A 279 -9.16 3.64 -2.32
CA ILE A 279 -10.36 4.06 -3.04
C ILE A 279 -11.45 4.60 -2.13
N GLN A 280 -11.65 4.03 -0.93
CA GLN A 280 -12.55 4.62 0.07
C GLN A 280 -12.07 6.02 0.45
N LEU A 281 -10.75 6.22 0.65
CA LEU A 281 -10.20 7.55 0.93
C LEU A 281 -10.46 8.56 -0.21
N VAL A 282 -10.35 8.12 -1.46
CA VAL A 282 -10.66 8.92 -2.66
C VAL A 282 -12.16 9.25 -2.74
N GLU A 283 -13.03 8.29 -2.45
CA GLU A 283 -14.49 8.47 -2.42
C GLU A 283 -14.90 9.43 -1.30
N MET A 284 -14.28 9.32 -0.12
CA MET A 284 -14.46 10.26 1.01
C MET A 284 -14.10 11.68 0.60
N ALA A 285 -12.95 11.88 -0.05
CA ALA A 285 -12.52 13.18 -0.55
C ALA A 285 -13.49 13.77 -1.59
N ARG A 286 -13.98 12.94 -2.53
CA ARG A 286 -14.96 13.35 -3.55
C ARG A 286 -16.31 13.75 -2.94
N SER A 287 -16.75 13.00 -1.93
CA SER A 287 -18.05 13.22 -1.27
C SER A 287 -17.99 14.27 -0.16
N GLY A 288 -16.79 14.65 0.29
CA GLY A 288 -16.59 15.57 1.41
C GLY A 288 -17.04 14.98 2.75
N VAL A 289 -16.99 13.65 2.90
CA VAL A 289 -17.35 12.93 4.12
C VAL A 289 -16.09 12.45 4.85
N GLN A 290 -16.15 12.40 6.18
CA GLN A 290 -15.03 11.96 7.03
C GLN A 290 -15.29 10.60 7.70
N ASP A 291 -16.42 9.97 7.39
CA ASP A 291 -16.76 8.62 7.86
C ASP A 291 -16.98 7.70 6.64
N ALA A 292 -16.17 6.65 6.53
CA ALA A 292 -16.26 5.69 5.44
C ALA A 292 -17.59 4.92 5.42
N SER A 293 -18.29 4.82 6.56
CA SER A 293 -19.62 4.20 6.63
C SER A 293 -20.73 5.05 6.00
N GLU A 294 -20.46 6.34 5.73
CA GLU A 294 -21.34 7.24 5.00
C GLU A 294 -21.18 7.12 3.47
N LEU A 295 -20.17 6.36 3.00
CA LEU A 295 -20.01 6.10 1.58
C LEU A 295 -21.16 5.22 1.07
N PRO A 296 -21.61 5.43 -0.18
CA PRO A 296 -22.57 4.52 -0.80
C PRO A 296 -21.99 3.11 -0.82
N GLU A 297 -22.79 2.10 -0.48
CA GLU A 297 -22.40 0.71 -0.71
C GLU A 297 -21.99 0.55 -2.18
N ALA A 298 -20.79 0.05 -2.42
CA ALA A 298 -20.30 -0.22 -3.76
C ALA A 298 -21.33 -1.12 -4.48
N ALA A 299 -21.70 -0.74 -5.71
CA ALA A 299 -22.59 -1.56 -6.52
C ALA A 299 -22.01 -2.98 -6.61
N ALA A 300 -22.85 -4.00 -6.38
CA ALA A 300 -22.43 -5.38 -6.54
C ALA A 300 -21.75 -5.55 -7.91
N PRO A 301 -20.60 -6.24 -7.99
CA PRO A 301 -19.88 -6.38 -9.24
C PRO A 301 -20.84 -6.91 -10.31
N GLU A 302 -20.88 -6.24 -11.46
CA GLU A 302 -21.67 -6.72 -12.60
C GLU A 302 -21.30 -8.18 -12.87
N GLU A 303 -22.33 -9.02 -13.07
CA GLU A 303 -22.15 -10.45 -13.33
C GLU A 303 -21.08 -10.66 -14.41
N CYS A 304 -20.09 -11.49 -14.11
CA CYS A 304 -18.95 -11.78 -14.97
C CYS A 304 -19.43 -12.07 -16.41
N PRO A 305 -19.12 -11.21 -17.40
CA PRO A 305 -19.54 -11.44 -18.77
C PRO A 305 -18.76 -12.65 -19.31
N GLU A 306 -19.50 -13.71 -19.63
CA GLU A 306 -19.09 -14.83 -20.49
C GLU A 306 -17.91 -15.71 -20.00
N CYS A 307 -18.20 -16.63 -19.07
CA CYS A 307 -17.50 -17.92 -19.00
C CYS A 307 -18.00 -18.91 -20.08
N GLY A 308 -18.30 -18.42 -21.28
CA GLY A 308 -18.90 -19.19 -22.36
C GLY A 308 -18.19 -18.90 -23.68
N GLU A 309 -17.71 -19.98 -24.31
CA GLU A 309 -17.15 -20.05 -25.66
C GLU A 309 -15.62 -19.90 -25.79
N GLY A 310 -14.93 -21.01 -25.46
CA GLY A 310 -13.54 -21.25 -25.81
C GLY A 310 -12.93 -22.38 -24.98
N GLU A 311 -13.28 -23.63 -25.28
CA GLU A 311 -12.53 -24.79 -24.80
C GLU A 311 -11.10 -24.75 -25.35
N ASP A 312 -10.23 -23.98 -24.70
CA ASP A 312 -8.79 -24.18 -24.63
C ASP A 312 -8.37 -23.72 -23.23
N GLY A 313 -8.87 -24.46 -22.23
CA GLY A 313 -8.43 -24.29 -20.86
C GLY A 313 -6.91 -24.42 -20.80
N ILE A 314 -6.23 -23.39 -20.30
CA ILE A 314 -4.84 -23.49 -19.90
C ILE A 314 -4.82 -24.54 -18.79
N ASN A 315 -4.49 -25.77 -19.18
CA ASN A 315 -4.42 -26.90 -18.28
C ASN A 315 -3.17 -26.69 -17.42
N ALA A 316 -3.31 -25.96 -16.32
CA ALA A 316 -2.27 -25.82 -15.31
C ALA A 316 -2.05 -27.20 -14.67
N THR A 317 -1.22 -28.00 -15.32
CA THR A 317 -0.80 -29.30 -14.80
C THR A 317 0.19 -29.00 -13.69
N ILE A 318 -0.31 -28.95 -12.45
CA ILE A 318 0.54 -28.91 -11.26
C ILE A 318 1.27 -30.25 -11.21
N THR A 319 2.52 -30.26 -11.67
CA THR A 319 3.39 -31.41 -11.47
C THR A 319 3.96 -31.29 -10.07
N VAL A 320 3.35 -32.00 -9.11
CA VAL A 320 3.98 -32.24 -7.82
C VAL A 320 5.12 -33.23 -8.09
N ILE A 321 6.36 -32.73 -8.13
CA ILE A 321 7.53 -33.60 -8.11
C ILE A 321 7.71 -34.01 -6.65
N ASP A 322 7.10 -35.13 -6.28
CA ASP A 322 7.45 -35.84 -5.06
C ASP A 322 8.79 -36.56 -5.31
N ASP A 323 9.87 -35.96 -4.79
CA ASP A 323 11.08 -36.72 -4.53
C ASP A 323 10.72 -37.76 -3.46
N ILE A 324 10.58 -39.03 -3.86
CA ILE A 324 10.99 -40.21 -3.07
C ILE A 324 11.06 -41.42 -4.04
N GLU A 325 12.28 -41.88 -4.29
CA GLU A 325 12.52 -43.29 -4.61
C GLU A 325 11.86 -44.16 -3.52
N ALA A 326 10.79 -44.87 -3.86
CA ALA A 326 10.59 -46.29 -3.52
C ALA A 326 9.14 -46.74 -3.75
N ASN A 327 8.99 -47.62 -4.75
CA ASN A 327 8.12 -48.79 -4.74
C ASN A 327 6.62 -48.66 -4.39
N ALA A 328 5.85 -48.78 -5.46
CA ALA A 328 4.81 -49.80 -5.64
C ALA A 328 3.38 -49.57 -5.09
N THR A 329 2.48 -49.85 -6.04
CA THR A 329 1.08 -50.29 -5.97
C THR A 329 -0.03 -49.25 -5.90
N GLU A 330 -0.74 -49.20 -7.04
CA GLU A 330 -2.04 -48.61 -7.33
C GLU A 330 -3.09 -48.92 -6.26
N ALA A 331 -3.92 -47.92 -5.97
CA ALA A 331 -5.31 -48.13 -5.57
C ALA A 331 -6.16 -46.95 -6.08
N GLU A 332 -7.00 -47.24 -7.08
CA GLU A 332 -8.05 -46.36 -7.56
C GLU A 332 -9.09 -46.09 -6.46
N GLY A 333 -9.55 -44.84 -6.36
CA GLY A 333 -10.64 -44.45 -5.47
C GLY A 333 -11.45 -43.31 -6.08
N THR A 334 -12.57 -43.65 -6.70
CA THR A 334 -13.61 -42.70 -7.12
C THR A 334 -14.34 -42.12 -5.92
N TRP A 335 -14.55 -40.81 -5.91
CA TRP A 335 -15.45 -40.14 -4.95
C TRP A 335 -16.64 -39.51 -5.67
N SER A 336 -17.81 -39.78 -5.13
CA SER A 336 -19.12 -39.17 -5.39
C SER A 336 -19.33 -37.94 -4.53
#